data_AF-A0A439CLD2-F1
#
_entry.id   AF-A0A439CLD2-F1
#
_cell.length_a   1.000
_cell.length_b   1.000
_cell.length_c   1.000
_cell.angle_alpha   90.00
_cell.angle_beta   90.00
_cell.angle_gamma   90.00
#
_symmetry.space_group_name_H-M   'P 1'
#
loop_
_entity.id
_entity.type
_entity.pdbx_description
1 polymer ?
#
loop_
_entity_poly.entity_id
_entity_poly.type
_entity_poly.pdbx_seq_one_letter_code
_entity_poly.pdbx_strand_id
1 'polypeptide(L)'
;MLPPIDDNVLKANPRFEKLYNTITTSILNPDASTKLDPATKQHDAVRQELKAYRLKAARIHLLRTAISTAAAAQTTPPPPSKQAEEKEQQQQLKQPKQYQTRRSKSRPQSQSQPQAQPQAQAQQTPALPPDLIELLFLIPAFLNNASTLPPASVSLLLTSPPFTSLPTLFPDLVALISARLTAQAKTVARVLSPSTNASYIHRAIPSLPSLASTLVSELAT
;
A
#
# COMPACT_ATOMS: atom_id res chain seq x y z
N MET A 1 7.70 -25.63 -35.56
CA MET A 1 8.11 -25.27 -36.93
C MET A 1 8.26 -26.56 -37.72
N LEU A 2 7.56 -26.70 -38.85
CA LEU A 2 7.87 -27.77 -39.80
C LEU A 2 9.14 -27.39 -40.56
N PRO A 3 10.03 -28.35 -40.87
CA PRO A 3 11.15 -28.09 -41.78
C PRO A 3 10.62 -27.76 -43.19
N PRO A 4 11.30 -26.89 -43.96
CA PRO A 4 10.92 -26.62 -45.34
C PRO A 4 10.99 -27.91 -46.17
N ILE A 5 9.98 -28.13 -47.00
CA ILE A 5 9.90 -29.27 -47.93
C ILE A 5 10.31 -28.79 -49.32
N ASP A 6 11.09 -29.59 -50.04
CA ASP A 6 11.53 -29.27 -51.41
C ASP A 6 10.34 -29.14 -52.39
N ASP A 7 10.30 -28.04 -53.14
CA ASP A 7 9.27 -27.76 -54.15
C ASP A 7 9.12 -28.86 -55.21
N ASN A 8 10.20 -29.61 -55.48
CA ASN A 8 10.19 -30.74 -56.40
C ASN A 8 9.34 -31.91 -55.88
N VAL A 9 9.30 -32.14 -54.56
CA VAL A 9 8.49 -33.19 -53.93
C VAL A 9 7.01 -32.81 -53.94
N LEU A 10 6.70 -31.53 -53.73
CA LEU A 10 5.34 -30.99 -53.84
C LEU A 10 4.80 -31.14 -55.27
N LYS A 11 5.58 -30.72 -56.28
CA LYS A 11 5.20 -30.84 -57.71
C LYS A 11 5.08 -32.29 -58.19
N ALA A 12 5.92 -33.20 -57.70
CA ALA A 12 5.86 -34.61 -58.05
C ALA A 12 4.63 -35.34 -57.48
N ASN A 13 4.00 -34.82 -56.42
CA ASN A 13 2.86 -35.44 -55.77
C ASN A 13 1.76 -34.40 -55.43
N PRO A 14 0.87 -34.06 -56.39
CA PRO A 14 -0.14 -33.01 -56.21
C PRO A 14 -1.24 -33.35 -55.19
N ARG A 15 -1.33 -34.61 -54.72
CA ARG A 15 -2.17 -34.97 -53.56
C ARG A 15 -1.49 -34.61 -52.25
N PHE A 16 -0.19 -34.83 -52.16
CA PHE A 16 0.62 -34.42 -51.01
C PHE A 16 0.71 -32.89 -50.91
N GLU A 17 0.89 -32.17 -52.02
CA GLU A 17 0.86 -30.70 -52.04
C GLU A 17 -0.43 -30.13 -51.43
N LYS A 18 -1.60 -30.65 -51.84
CA LYS A 18 -2.89 -30.23 -51.29
C LYS A 18 -3.01 -30.54 -49.79
N LEU A 19 -2.53 -31.70 -49.34
CA LEU A 19 -2.54 -32.09 -47.94
C LEU A 19 -1.61 -31.19 -47.10
N TYR A 20 -0.38 -30.96 -47.57
CA TYR A 20 0.60 -30.09 -46.94
C TYR A 20 0.09 -28.65 -46.81
N ASN A 21 -0.50 -28.11 -47.90
CA ASN A 21 -1.12 -26.79 -47.87
C ASN A 21 -2.31 -26.75 -46.89
N THR A 22 -3.17 -27.77 -46.85
CA THR A 22 -4.31 -27.83 -45.91
C THR A 22 -3.83 -27.88 -44.45
N ILE A 23 -2.85 -28.73 -44.13
CA ILE A 23 -2.29 -28.87 -42.79
C ILE A 23 -1.63 -27.55 -42.36
N THR A 24 -0.76 -26.98 -43.20
CA THR A 24 0.02 -25.77 -42.86
C THR A 24 -0.83 -24.50 -42.80
N THR A 25 -1.89 -24.37 -43.62
CA THR A 25 -2.72 -23.16 -43.64
C THR A 25 -3.93 -23.23 -42.70
N SER A 26 -4.63 -24.36 -42.65
CA SER A 26 -5.91 -24.50 -41.94
C SER A 26 -5.77 -25.12 -40.55
N ILE A 27 -4.93 -26.15 -40.41
CA ILE A 27 -4.89 -26.98 -39.19
C ILE A 27 -3.82 -26.50 -38.20
N LEU A 28 -2.63 -26.11 -38.69
CA LEU A 28 -1.49 -25.74 -37.85
C LEU A 28 -1.17 -24.25 -37.87
N ASN A 29 -0.62 -23.76 -36.76
CA ASN A 29 0.07 -22.49 -36.62
C ASN A 29 1.54 -22.61 -37.09
N PRO A 30 2.26 -21.50 -37.32
CA PRO A 30 3.67 -21.54 -37.77
C PRO A 30 4.59 -22.30 -36.81
N ASP A 31 4.31 -22.23 -35.51
CA ASP A 31 5.02 -22.98 -34.46
C ASP A 31 4.77 -24.49 -34.49
N ALA A 32 3.84 -24.97 -35.33
CA ALA A 32 3.28 -26.33 -35.42
C ALA A 32 2.25 -26.69 -34.33
N SER A 33 1.73 -25.72 -33.58
CA SER A 33 0.58 -25.92 -32.69
C SER A 33 -0.73 -26.02 -33.49
N THR A 34 -1.69 -26.83 -33.04
CA THR A 34 -2.99 -26.98 -33.71
C THR A 34 -3.89 -25.76 -33.46
N LYS A 35 -4.49 -25.20 -34.51
CA LYS A 35 -5.41 -24.05 -34.46
C LYS A 35 -6.77 -24.36 -33.85
N LEU A 36 -7.22 -25.61 -33.96
CA LEU A 36 -8.58 -26.04 -33.65
C LEU A 36 -8.64 -27.03 -32.48
N ASP A 37 -7.85 -26.79 -31.43
CA ASP A 37 -8.04 -27.49 -30.16
C ASP A 37 -9.10 -26.75 -29.30
N PRO A 38 -10.27 -27.37 -29.01
CA PRO A 38 -11.30 -26.75 -28.18
C PRO A 38 -10.84 -26.52 -26.73
N ALA A 39 -9.86 -27.28 -26.23
CA ALA A 39 -9.28 -27.06 -24.92
C ALA A 39 -8.46 -25.77 -24.85
N THR A 40 -7.93 -25.26 -25.97
CA THR A 40 -7.16 -24.00 -26.01
C THR A 40 -7.96 -22.82 -25.44
N LYS A 41 -9.25 -22.71 -25.78
CA LYS A 41 -10.13 -21.66 -25.22
C LYS A 41 -10.33 -21.81 -23.71
N GLN A 42 -10.44 -23.05 -23.22
CA GLN A 42 -10.56 -23.34 -21.79
C GLN A 42 -9.24 -23.02 -21.06
N HIS A 43 -8.10 -23.44 -21.63
CA HIS A 43 -6.77 -23.14 -21.10
C HIS A 43 -6.49 -21.64 -21.07
N ASP A 44 -6.90 -20.88 -22.09
CA ASP A 44 -6.72 -19.43 -22.12
C ASP A 44 -7.65 -18.70 -21.15
N ALA A 45 -8.89 -19.17 -20.95
CA ALA A 45 -9.76 -18.68 -19.89
C ALA A 45 -9.13 -18.92 -18.49
N VAL A 46 -8.66 -20.14 -18.21
CA VAL A 46 -7.97 -20.48 -16.96
C VAL A 46 -6.68 -19.65 -16.78
N ARG A 47 -5.90 -19.41 -17.85
CA ARG A 47 -4.70 -18.55 -17.81
C ARG A 47 -5.07 -17.10 -17.49
N GLN A 48 -6.16 -16.57 -18.05
CA GLN A 48 -6.64 -15.21 -17.75
C GLN A 48 -7.11 -15.10 -16.29
N GLU A 49 -7.85 -16.09 -15.79
CA GLU A 49 -8.30 -16.14 -14.40
C GLU A 49 -7.11 -16.21 -13.43
N LEU A 50 -6.15 -17.10 -13.69
CA LEU A 50 -4.89 -17.24 -12.94
C LEU A 50 -4.09 -15.93 -12.95
N LYS A 51 -4.03 -15.23 -14.10
CA LYS A 51 -3.40 -13.90 -14.21
C LYS A 51 -4.13 -12.86 -13.36
N ALA A 52 -5.46 -12.87 -13.30
CA ALA A 52 -6.25 -11.98 -12.45
C ALA A 52 -6.01 -12.25 -10.96
N TYR A 53 -5.95 -13.52 -10.53
CA TYR A 53 -5.57 -13.88 -9.15
C TYR A 53 -4.14 -13.45 -8.82
N ARG A 54 -3.16 -13.66 -9.71
CA ARG A 54 -1.77 -13.20 -9.53
C ARG A 54 -1.70 -11.67 -9.36
N LEU A 55 -2.47 -10.91 -10.13
CA LEU A 55 -2.53 -9.44 -10.01
C LEU A 55 -3.14 -9.03 -8.66
N LYS A 56 -4.27 -9.63 -8.25
CA LYS A 56 -4.88 -9.39 -6.93
C LYS A 56 -3.90 -9.71 -5.79
N ALA A 57 -3.26 -10.87 -5.83
CA ALA A 57 -2.28 -11.30 -4.83
C ALA A 57 -1.05 -10.38 -4.77
N ALA A 58 -0.50 -9.99 -5.93
CA ALA A 58 0.62 -9.04 -6.01
C ALA A 58 0.24 -7.66 -5.44
N ARG A 59 -0.98 -7.17 -5.71
CA ARG A 59 -1.48 -5.92 -5.13
C ARG A 59 -1.62 -5.99 -3.61
N ILE A 60 -2.16 -7.09 -3.08
CA ILE A 60 -2.25 -7.32 -1.63
C ILE A 60 -0.85 -7.41 -1.00
N HIS A 61 0.07 -8.13 -1.64
CA HIS A 61 1.46 -8.24 -1.18
C HIS A 61 2.16 -6.87 -1.15
N LEU A 62 2.03 -6.07 -2.20
CA LEU A 62 2.61 -4.73 -2.28
C LEU A 62 2.01 -3.80 -1.21
N LEU A 63 0.69 -3.83 -1.00
CA LEU A 63 0.06 -3.07 0.09
C LEU A 63 0.56 -3.51 1.47
N ARG A 64 0.67 -4.82 1.71
CA ARG A 64 1.19 -5.39 2.97
C ARG A 64 2.64 -4.96 3.20
N THR A 65 3.51 -5.09 2.19
CA THR A 65 4.91 -4.65 2.32
C THR A 65 4.97 -3.15 2.55
N ALA A 66 4.28 -2.33 1.74
CA ALA A 66 4.26 -0.87 1.89
C ALA A 66 3.82 -0.42 3.29
N ILE A 67 2.79 -1.04 3.87
CA ILE A 67 2.37 -0.76 5.26
C ILE A 67 3.47 -1.15 6.24
N SER A 68 4.10 -2.32 6.08
CA SER A 68 5.21 -2.77 6.94
C SER A 68 6.45 -1.87 6.84
N THR A 69 6.87 -1.43 5.64
CA THR A 69 8.02 -0.52 5.51
C THR A 69 7.67 0.90 5.96
N ALA A 70 6.45 1.38 5.74
CA ALA A 70 6.02 2.70 6.22
C ALA A 70 5.93 2.76 7.74
N ALA A 71 5.51 1.66 8.40
CA ALA A 71 5.55 1.54 9.85
C ALA A 71 7.00 1.51 10.37
N ALA A 72 7.89 0.73 9.75
CA ALA A 72 9.31 0.69 10.13
C ALA A 72 10.02 2.05 9.95
N ALA A 73 9.72 2.77 8.87
CA ALA A 73 10.29 4.10 8.59
C ALA A 73 9.92 5.17 9.64
N GLN A 74 8.83 4.97 10.38
CA GLN A 74 8.45 5.85 11.51
C GLN A 74 9.18 5.51 12.82
N THR A 75 9.95 4.41 12.86
CA THR A 75 10.70 3.96 14.06
C THR A 75 12.21 4.16 13.99
N THR A 76 12.77 4.56 12.84
CA THR A 76 14.19 4.92 12.71
C THR A 76 14.44 6.39 13.10
N PRO A 77 15.21 6.68 14.17
CA PRO A 77 15.73 8.03 14.37
C PRO A 77 16.71 8.41 13.24
N PRO A 78 16.87 9.70 12.90
CA PRO A 78 17.78 10.12 11.85
C PRO A 78 19.24 9.78 12.22
N PRO A 79 20.08 9.38 11.26
CA PRO A 79 21.50 9.16 11.53
C PRO A 79 22.16 10.49 11.95
N PRO A 80 22.94 10.52 13.05
CA PRO A 80 23.62 11.74 13.45
C PRO A 80 24.72 12.09 12.44
N SER A 81 24.60 13.27 11.84
CA SER A 81 25.62 13.87 10.97
C SER A 81 26.96 13.97 11.70
N LYS A 82 27.89 13.06 11.41
CA LYS A 82 29.30 13.20 11.80
C LYS A 82 30.09 13.87 10.67
N GLN A 83 30.21 15.19 10.73
CA GLN A 83 31.22 15.95 10.01
C GLN A 83 31.79 17.00 10.98
N ALA A 84 33.10 17.23 10.89
CA ALA A 84 33.97 17.78 11.95
C ALA A 84 34.17 16.77 13.13
N GLU A 85 35.37 16.43 13.57
CA GLU A 85 36.73 16.94 13.24
C GLU A 85 37.74 15.78 13.19
N GLU A 86 38.66 15.77 12.23
CA GLU A 86 40.08 15.48 12.48
C GLU A 86 40.94 15.89 11.26
N LYS A 87 42.10 16.46 11.53
CA LYS A 87 43.08 16.92 10.52
C LYS A 87 44.36 16.08 10.63
N GLU A 88 45.07 16.02 9.50
CA GLU A 88 46.53 15.80 9.38
C GLU A 88 47.11 14.42 9.75
N GLN A 89 47.25 13.57 8.73
CA GLN A 89 48.55 13.21 8.11
C GLN A 89 48.27 12.58 6.71
N GLN A 90 48.78 13.15 5.59
CA GLN A 90 50.07 12.79 4.95
C GLN A 90 50.19 11.28 4.64
N GLN A 91 50.45 10.74 3.44
CA GLN A 91 50.89 11.19 2.09
C GLN A 91 50.63 10.03 1.06
N GLN A 92 50.78 10.07 -0.28
CA GLN A 92 50.85 11.10 -1.35
C GLN A 92 50.96 10.39 -2.74
N LEU A 93 50.01 10.54 -3.68
CA LEU A 93 50.20 10.26 -5.14
C LEU A 93 49.05 10.91 -5.97
N LYS A 94 49.25 12.07 -6.64
CA LYS A 94 49.62 12.23 -8.07
C LYS A 94 48.63 11.49 -9.02
N GLN A 95 47.73 12.14 -9.78
CA GLN A 95 48.00 12.90 -11.04
C GLN A 95 46.72 13.69 -11.55
N PRO A 96 46.76 14.51 -12.63
CA PRO A 96 46.22 15.88 -12.55
C PRO A 96 44.90 16.24 -13.30
N LYS A 97 44.55 17.53 -13.14
CA LYS A 97 43.38 18.29 -13.62
C LYS A 97 43.26 18.43 -15.15
N GLN A 98 42.03 18.59 -15.64
CA GLN A 98 41.71 19.27 -16.90
C GLN A 98 40.54 20.27 -16.74
N TYR A 99 40.86 21.53 -17.07
CA TYR A 99 40.05 22.70 -17.46
C TYR A 99 38.85 23.25 -16.66
N GLN A 100 39.00 24.56 -16.37
CA GLN A 100 37.99 25.51 -15.92
C GLN A 100 37.45 26.30 -17.12
N THR A 101 36.17 26.69 -17.11
CA THR A 101 35.64 28.01 -17.55
C THR A 101 34.10 28.00 -17.39
N ARG A 102 33.37 29.07 -17.03
CA ARG A 102 33.73 30.43 -16.60
C ARG A 102 32.56 31.05 -15.81
N ARG A 103 32.89 32.04 -14.96
CA ARG A 103 32.13 33.25 -14.56
C ARG A 103 30.76 33.54 -15.22
N SER A 104 29.79 34.25 -14.63
CA SER A 104 29.50 34.74 -13.25
C SER A 104 28.43 35.84 -13.36
N LYS A 105 27.41 35.89 -12.47
CA LYS A 105 27.04 37.15 -11.77
C LYS A 105 25.97 36.95 -10.70
N SER A 106 26.23 37.56 -9.56
CA SER A 106 25.36 37.72 -8.41
C SER A 106 24.68 39.09 -8.42
N ARG A 107 23.43 39.16 -7.91
CA ARG A 107 23.09 40.03 -6.78
C ARG A 107 21.73 39.62 -6.19
N PRO A 108 21.52 39.79 -4.86
CA PRO A 108 20.28 39.44 -4.19
C PRO A 108 19.34 40.64 -4.10
N GLN A 109 18.06 40.37 -3.82
CA GLN A 109 17.25 41.32 -3.06
C GLN A 109 16.23 40.59 -2.18
N SER A 110 16.25 40.91 -0.90
CA SER A 110 15.35 40.37 0.10
C SER A 110 13.98 41.03 0.00
N GLN A 111 12.91 40.24 -0.10
CA GLN A 111 11.60 40.64 0.42
C GLN A 111 11.07 39.51 1.30
N SER A 112 11.14 39.77 2.60
CA SER A 112 10.52 38.97 3.64
C SER A 112 9.01 39.21 3.64
N GLN A 113 8.24 38.25 3.12
CA GLN A 113 6.87 38.03 3.57
C GLN A 113 6.87 36.87 4.57
N PRO A 114 6.13 36.97 5.69
CA PRO A 114 6.00 35.88 6.63
C PRO A 114 5.14 34.78 6.01
N GLN A 115 5.78 33.78 5.38
CA GLN A 115 5.12 32.52 5.13
C GLN A 115 4.74 31.92 6.48
N ALA A 116 3.44 31.95 6.79
CA ALA A 116 2.85 31.13 7.82
C ALA A 116 3.23 29.67 7.47
N GLN A 117 4.16 29.12 8.23
CA GLN A 117 4.50 27.71 8.15
C GLN A 117 3.19 26.94 8.35
N PRO A 118 2.85 25.99 7.46
CA PRO A 118 2.01 24.90 7.89
C PRO A 118 2.76 24.27 9.06
N GLN A 119 2.23 24.45 10.27
CA GLN A 119 2.72 23.71 11.42
C GLN A 119 2.47 22.24 11.08
N ALA A 120 3.51 21.59 10.57
CA ALA A 120 3.65 20.16 10.67
C ALA A 120 3.72 19.88 12.17
N GLN A 121 2.54 19.72 12.76
CA GLN A 121 2.38 19.13 14.07
C GLN A 121 3.07 17.78 13.97
N ALA A 122 4.32 17.74 14.41
CA ALA A 122 4.96 16.50 14.77
C ALA A 122 4.00 15.88 15.77
N GLN A 123 3.26 14.86 15.31
CA GLN A 123 2.58 13.95 16.19
C GLN A 123 3.68 13.19 16.90
N GLN A 124 4.23 13.84 17.92
CA GLN A 124 4.91 13.20 19.02
C GLN A 124 3.91 12.14 19.48
N THR A 125 4.13 10.89 19.10
CA THR A 125 3.54 9.78 19.83
C THR A 125 4.07 9.93 21.24
N PRO A 126 3.24 10.32 22.22
CA PRO A 126 3.68 10.29 23.59
C PRO A 126 4.06 8.84 23.87
N ALA A 127 5.15 8.60 24.59
CA ALA A 127 5.41 7.26 25.11
C ALA A 127 4.19 6.90 25.97
N LEU A 128 3.33 6.03 25.45
CA LEU A 128 2.04 5.72 26.07
C LEU A 128 2.30 5.19 27.48
N PRO A 129 1.64 5.74 28.52
CA PRO A 129 1.77 5.21 29.87
C PRO A 129 1.44 3.71 29.87
N PRO A 130 2.24 2.85 30.52
CA PRO A 130 2.02 1.41 30.50
C PRO A 130 0.60 1.05 30.99
N ASP A 131 0.13 1.74 32.02
CA ASP A 131 -1.23 1.64 32.59
C ASP A 131 -2.34 1.84 31.54
N LEU A 132 -2.12 2.73 30.56
CA LEU A 132 -3.06 3.02 29.49
C LEU A 132 -3.11 1.87 28.47
N ILE A 133 -1.99 1.16 28.26
CA ILE A 133 -1.91 -0.02 27.39
C ILE A 133 -2.64 -1.21 28.02
N GLU A 134 -2.41 -1.47 29.32
CA GLU A 134 -3.10 -2.53 30.06
C GLU A 134 -4.60 -2.29 30.09
N LEU A 135 -5.01 -1.05 30.37
CA LEU A 135 -6.41 -0.63 30.35
C LEU A 135 -7.03 -0.74 28.94
N LEU A 136 -6.31 -0.38 27.88
CA LEU A 136 -6.77 -0.53 26.49
C LEU A 136 -6.96 -2.01 26.08
N PHE A 137 -6.19 -2.93 26.66
CA PHE A 137 -6.34 -4.36 26.43
C PHE A 137 -7.53 -4.95 27.20
N LEU A 138 -7.81 -4.43 28.40
CA LEU A 138 -8.85 -4.95 29.30
C LEU A 138 -10.25 -4.33 29.06
N ILE A 139 -10.33 -3.06 28.63
CA ILE A 139 -11.59 -2.36 28.31
C ILE A 139 -12.49 -3.13 27.33
N PRO A 140 -12.02 -3.67 26.18
CA PRO A 140 -12.88 -4.35 25.23
C PRO A 140 -13.56 -5.60 25.81
N ALA A 141 -12.82 -6.37 26.62
CA ALA A 141 -13.36 -7.52 27.33
C ALA A 141 -14.35 -7.09 28.42
N PHE A 142 -14.08 -6.01 29.15
CA PHE A 142 -14.99 -5.44 30.12
C PHE A 142 -16.30 -4.96 29.48
N LEU A 143 -16.25 -4.15 28.41
CA LEU A 143 -17.46 -3.62 27.75
C LEU A 143 -18.34 -4.71 27.13
N ASN A 144 -17.75 -5.77 26.57
CA ASN A 144 -18.52 -6.91 26.04
C ASN A 144 -19.23 -7.73 27.12
N ASN A 145 -18.70 -7.78 28.35
CA ASN A 145 -19.24 -8.60 29.44
C ASN A 145 -19.93 -7.78 30.56
N ALA A 146 -19.85 -6.45 30.54
CA ALA A 146 -20.46 -5.60 31.58
C ALA A 146 -21.97 -5.83 31.74
N SER A 147 -22.67 -6.16 30.64
CA SER A 147 -24.11 -6.47 30.64
C SER A 147 -24.45 -7.87 31.17
N THR A 148 -23.46 -8.76 31.36
CA THR A 148 -23.67 -10.14 31.85
C THR A 148 -23.19 -10.34 33.28
N LEU A 149 -22.43 -9.39 33.85
CA LEU A 149 -21.91 -9.47 35.22
C LEU A 149 -22.91 -8.92 36.27
N PRO A 150 -22.92 -9.48 37.50
CA PRO A 150 -23.67 -8.90 38.62
C PRO A 150 -23.21 -7.47 38.95
N PRO A 151 -24.11 -6.55 39.32
CA PRO A 151 -23.77 -5.14 39.55
C PRO A 151 -22.77 -4.94 40.71
N ALA A 152 -22.82 -5.79 41.75
CA ALA A 152 -21.85 -5.76 42.84
C ALA A 152 -20.41 -6.08 42.35
N SER A 153 -20.27 -7.02 41.41
CA SER A 153 -18.98 -7.36 40.79
C SER A 153 -18.47 -6.23 39.91
N VAL A 154 -19.34 -5.53 39.17
CA VAL A 154 -18.99 -4.35 38.37
C VAL A 154 -18.46 -3.22 39.26
N SER A 155 -19.15 -2.92 40.36
CA SER A 155 -18.69 -1.90 41.33
C SER A 155 -17.34 -2.25 41.96
N LEU A 156 -17.12 -3.53 42.29
CA LEU A 156 -15.85 -3.99 42.84
C LEU A 156 -14.71 -3.87 41.81
N LEU A 157 -14.95 -4.28 40.56
CA LEU A 157 -13.99 -4.13 39.45
C LEU A 157 -13.62 -2.66 39.19
N LEU A 158 -14.60 -1.75 39.18
CA LEU A 158 -14.37 -0.31 38.99
C LEU A 158 -13.64 0.35 40.18
N THR A 159 -13.71 -0.25 41.37
CA THR A 159 -13.01 0.24 42.57
C THR A 159 -11.56 -0.24 42.63
N SER A 160 -11.24 -1.35 41.96
CA SER A 160 -9.89 -1.93 41.91
C SER A 160 -9.02 -1.41 40.75
N PRO A 161 -7.69 -1.27 40.92
CA PRO A 161 -6.78 -1.01 39.81
C PRO A 161 -6.78 -2.21 38.84
N PRO A 162 -6.65 -2.00 37.51
CA PRO A 162 -6.33 -0.73 36.84
C PRO A 162 -7.53 0.20 36.54
N PHE A 163 -8.77 -0.17 36.89
CA PHE A 163 -9.93 0.67 36.55
C PHE A 163 -10.07 1.94 37.40
N THR A 164 -9.46 1.99 38.60
CA THR A 164 -9.45 3.20 39.44
C THR A 164 -8.78 4.41 38.76
N SER A 165 -7.83 4.20 37.84
CA SER A 165 -7.16 5.26 37.06
C SER A 165 -7.85 5.59 35.73
N LEU A 166 -8.98 4.94 35.41
CA LEU A 166 -9.78 5.25 34.22
C LEU A 166 -10.18 6.75 34.18
N PRO A 167 -10.71 7.38 35.24
CA PRO A 167 -11.17 8.77 35.17
C PRO A 167 -10.04 9.78 34.86
N THR A 168 -8.82 9.51 35.33
CA THR A 168 -7.65 10.36 35.08
C THR A 168 -7.06 10.16 33.68
N LEU A 169 -7.14 8.95 33.12
CA LEU A 169 -6.65 8.62 31.77
C LEU A 169 -7.74 8.80 30.68
N PHE A 170 -8.99 9.04 31.06
CA PHE A 170 -10.11 9.24 30.14
C PHE A 170 -9.91 10.34 29.08
N PRO A 171 -9.41 11.57 29.38
CA PRO A 171 -9.21 12.59 28.35
C PRO A 171 -8.20 12.15 27.27
N ASP A 172 -7.11 11.48 27.67
CA ASP A 172 -6.10 10.98 26.74
C ASP A 172 -6.63 9.80 25.90
N LEU A 173 -7.37 8.89 26.53
CA LEU A 173 -8.08 7.81 25.82
C LEU A 173 -9.07 8.38 24.79
N VAL A 174 -9.89 9.37 25.16
CA VAL A 174 -10.84 10.01 24.24
C VAL A 174 -10.13 10.76 23.12
N ALA A 175 -9.02 11.44 23.40
CA ALA A 175 -8.20 12.08 22.36
C ALA A 175 -7.62 11.05 21.37
N LEU A 176 -7.06 9.94 21.86
CA LEU A 176 -6.52 8.86 21.03
C LEU A 176 -7.60 8.14 20.21
N ILE A 177 -8.73 7.79 20.85
CA ILE A 177 -9.85 7.13 20.19
C ILE A 177 -10.46 8.05 19.13
N SER A 178 -10.74 9.32 19.44
CA SER A 178 -11.29 10.26 18.47
C SER A 178 -10.33 10.55 17.31
N ALA A 179 -9.03 10.67 17.56
CA ALA A 179 -8.02 10.79 16.52
C ALA A 179 -7.97 9.54 15.61
N ARG A 180 -7.99 8.34 16.19
CA ARG A 180 -8.05 7.07 15.45
C ARG A 180 -9.33 6.91 14.65
N LEU A 181 -10.49 7.19 15.24
CA LEU A 181 -11.79 7.11 14.60
C LEU A 181 -11.89 8.09 13.43
N THR A 182 -11.40 9.33 13.62
CA THR A 182 -11.36 10.36 12.57
C THR A 182 -10.39 9.99 11.45
N ALA A 183 -9.23 9.40 11.78
CA ALA A 183 -8.29 8.90 10.78
C ALA A 183 -8.89 7.74 9.97
N GLN A 184 -9.53 6.77 10.63
CA GLN A 184 -10.22 5.66 9.97
C GLN A 184 -11.38 6.15 9.10
N ALA A 185 -12.24 7.03 9.61
CA ALA A 185 -13.32 7.65 8.84
C ALA A 185 -12.81 8.36 7.57
N LYS A 186 -11.70 9.10 7.65
CA LYS A 186 -11.04 9.68 6.46
C LYS A 186 -10.54 8.61 5.49
N THR A 187 -9.97 7.50 5.96
CA THR A 187 -9.53 6.41 5.07
C THR A 187 -10.71 5.73 4.37
N VAL A 188 -11.81 5.45 5.09
CA VAL A 188 -13.03 4.88 4.51
C VAL A 188 -13.64 5.86 3.50
N ALA A 189 -13.77 7.14 3.84
CA ALA A 189 -14.25 8.17 2.92
C ALA A 189 -13.41 8.29 1.65
N ARG A 190 -12.09 8.08 1.74
CA ARG A 190 -11.21 8.06 0.55
C ARG A 190 -11.40 6.82 -0.32
N VAL A 191 -11.73 5.67 0.28
CA VAL A 191 -12.04 4.43 -0.46
C VAL A 191 -13.41 4.52 -1.13
N LEU A 192 -14.42 5.07 -0.45
CA LEU A 192 -15.77 5.23 -0.99
C LEU A 192 -15.92 6.41 -1.97
N SER A 193 -15.02 7.40 -1.90
CA SER A 193 -15.07 8.60 -2.76
C SER A 193 -13.69 8.88 -3.41
N PRO A 194 -13.18 7.98 -4.27
CA PRO A 194 -11.82 8.04 -4.81
C PRO A 194 -11.57 9.25 -5.73
N SER A 195 -12.62 9.84 -6.30
CA SER A 195 -12.57 11.07 -7.10
C SER A 195 -12.52 12.37 -6.28
N THR A 196 -12.75 12.30 -4.97
CA THR A 196 -12.82 13.50 -4.11
C THR A 196 -11.43 13.97 -3.70
N ASN A 197 -11.17 15.26 -3.92
CA ASN A 197 -9.91 15.90 -3.52
C ASN A 197 -9.68 15.78 -1.99
N ALA A 198 -8.43 15.47 -1.62
CA ALA A 198 -7.97 15.24 -0.24
C ALA A 198 -8.52 16.24 0.79
N SER A 199 -8.51 17.53 0.46
CA SER A 199 -8.94 18.62 1.36
C SER A 199 -10.44 18.60 1.65
N TYR A 200 -11.25 17.96 0.81
CA TYR A 200 -12.70 17.90 0.92
C TYR A 200 -13.23 16.55 1.43
N ILE A 201 -12.38 15.53 1.62
CA ILE A 201 -12.76 14.19 2.12
C ILE A 201 -13.56 14.27 3.43
N HIS A 202 -13.26 15.25 4.28
CA HIS A 202 -13.99 15.52 5.51
C HIS A 202 -15.51 15.75 5.32
N ARG A 203 -15.93 16.28 4.17
CA ARG A 203 -17.35 16.50 3.85
C ARG A 203 -18.12 15.22 3.53
N ALA A 204 -17.42 14.14 3.18
CA ALA A 204 -18.02 12.83 2.93
C ALA A 204 -18.18 11.99 4.21
N ILE A 205 -17.61 12.41 5.35
CA ILE A 205 -17.71 11.67 6.61
C ILE A 205 -19.18 11.49 7.08
N PRO A 206 -20.06 12.50 7.04
CA PRO A 206 -21.45 12.34 7.48
C PRO A 206 -22.29 11.40 6.58
N SER A 207 -21.95 11.29 5.29
CA SER A 207 -22.67 10.42 4.34
C SER A 207 -22.13 8.98 4.29
N LEU A 208 -21.02 8.68 4.98
CA LEU A 208 -20.44 7.33 5.07
C LEU A 208 -21.45 6.22 5.40
N PRO A 209 -22.34 6.36 6.40
CA PRO A 209 -23.23 5.25 6.78
C PRO A 209 -24.20 4.88 5.66
N SER A 210 -24.77 5.90 4.99
CA SER A 210 -25.67 5.72 3.85
C SER A 210 -24.94 5.07 2.69
N LEU A 211 -23.79 5.60 2.27
CA LEU A 211 -22.99 5.03 1.17
C LEU A 211 -22.56 3.58 1.46
N ALA A 212 -22.14 3.28 2.68
CA ALA A 212 -21.80 1.93 3.10
C ALA A 212 -23.00 0.98 3.05
N SER A 213 -24.17 1.40 3.55
CA SER A 213 -25.38 0.56 3.49
C SER A 213 -25.85 0.28 2.05
N THR A 214 -25.73 1.26 1.15
CA THR A 214 -26.05 1.09 -0.27
C THR A 214 -25.11 0.09 -0.93
N LEU A 215 -23.80 0.22 -0.72
CA LEU A 215 -22.80 -0.70 -1.27
C LEU A 215 -22.91 -2.12 -0.70
N VAL A 216 -23.25 -2.27 0.60
CA VAL A 216 -23.51 -3.59 1.20
C VAL A 216 -24.76 -4.23 0.57
N SER A 217 -25.78 -3.43 0.24
CA SER A 217 -26.98 -3.92 -0.45
C SER A 217 -26.68 -4.33 -1.90
N GLU A 218 -25.85 -3.54 -2.61
CA GLU A 218 -25.42 -3.80 -3.99
C GLU A 218 -24.44 -4.99 -4.10
N LEU A 219 -23.68 -5.29 -3.05
CA LEU A 219 -22.81 -6.47 -2.95
C LEU A 219 -23.55 -7.75 -2.50
N ALA A 220 -24.81 -7.63 -2.06
CA ALA A 220 -25.64 -8.74 -1.62
C ALA A 220 -26.55 -9.31 -2.74
N THR A 221 -26.52 -8.70 -3.93
CA THR A 221 -27.20 -9.15 -5.16
C THR A 221 -26.24 -9.79 -6.14
#